data_AF-A0A654INK8-F1
#
_entry.id   AF-A0A654INK8-F1
#
_cell.length_a   1.000
_cell.length_b   1.000
_cell.length_c   1.000
_cell.angle_alpha   90.00
_cell.angle_beta   90.00
_cell.angle_gamma   90.00
#
_symmetry.space_group_name_H-M   'P 1'
#
loop_
_entity.id
_entity.type
_entity.pdbx_description
1 polymer ?
#
loop_
_entity_poly.entity_id
_entity_poly.type
_entity_poly.pdbx_seq_one_letter_code
_entity_poly.pdbx_strand_id
1 'polypeptide(L)'
;MAELEKMNKIIQQVEKNAPHEVLLVIDATTGQNGVIQAEEFSKVADVSGIILTKMDSTSKGGIGLAIKELLNIPIKMIGVGEKVDDLLAFDIDQYIVHLSSGFMQGDDSEN
;
A
#
# COMPACT_ATOMS: atom_id res chain seq x y z
N MET A 1 -5.99 2.14 19.35
CA MET A 1 -7.26 1.42 19.09
C MET A 1 -8.46 2.24 19.55
N ALA A 2 -8.74 2.39 20.84
CA ALA A 2 -9.89 3.19 21.33
C ALA A 2 -9.90 4.67 20.87
N GLU A 3 -8.73 5.24 20.62
CA GLU A 3 -8.60 6.62 20.12
C GLU A 3 -9.13 6.79 18.69
N LEU A 4 -8.85 5.84 17.79
CA LEU A 4 -9.36 5.86 16.41
C LEU A 4 -10.89 5.73 16.40
N GLU A 5 -11.43 4.86 17.25
CA GLU A 5 -12.87 4.72 17.41
C GLU A 5 -13.53 6.01 17.91
N LYS A 6 -12.88 6.71 18.84
CA LYS A 6 -13.33 8.02 19.32
C LYS A 6 -13.29 9.08 18.22
N MET A 7 -12.23 9.11 17.41
CA MET A 7 -12.12 10.03 16.27
C MET A 7 -13.24 9.78 15.26
N ASN A 8 -13.50 8.52 14.90
CA ASN A 8 -14.61 8.13 14.01
C ASN A 8 -15.96 8.62 14.55
N LYS A 9 -16.23 8.42 15.84
CA LYS A 9 -17.47 8.90 16.48
C LYS A 9 -17.62 10.43 16.45
N ILE A 10 -16.53 11.19 16.54
CA ILE A 10 -16.57 12.66 16.52
C ILE A 10 -16.83 13.17 15.09
N ILE A 11 -16.11 12.66 14.09
CA ILE A 11 -16.27 13.14 12.70
C ILE A 11 -17.65 12.78 12.12
N GLN A 12 -18.23 11.66 12.56
CA GLN A 12 -19.58 11.23 12.18
C GLN A 12 -20.70 12.13 12.68
N GLN A 13 -20.44 12.96 13.70
CA GLN A 13 -21.41 13.97 14.16
C GLN A 13 -21.56 15.11 13.14
N VAL A 14 -20.53 15.37 12.34
CA VAL A 14 -20.51 16.42 11.32
C VAL A 14 -20.90 15.85 9.96
N GLU A 15 -20.29 14.73 9.57
CA GLU A 15 -20.54 14.06 8.29
C GLU A 15 -20.85 12.59 8.50
N LYS A 16 -22.10 12.18 8.25
CA LYS A 16 -22.58 10.81 8.57
C LYS A 16 -21.82 9.71 7.82
N ASN A 17 -21.29 10.02 6.64
CA ASN A 17 -20.54 9.08 5.80
C ASN A 17 -19.02 9.14 6.05
N ALA A 18 -18.55 9.94 7.03
CA ALA A 18 -17.14 10.01 7.39
C ALA A 18 -16.72 8.83 8.30
N PRO A 19 -15.44 8.41 8.22
CA PRO A 19 -14.44 8.82 7.24
C PRO A 19 -14.71 8.21 5.86
N HIS A 20 -14.57 9.01 4.79
CA HIS A 20 -14.75 8.51 3.41
C HIS A 20 -13.69 7.46 3.04
N GLU A 21 -12.48 7.63 3.58
CA GLU A 21 -11.35 6.75 3.38
C GLU A 21 -10.55 6.64 4.68
N VAL A 22 -10.13 5.43 5.02
CA VAL A 22 -9.15 5.13 6.06
C VAL A 22 -7.97 4.45 5.36
N LEU A 23 -6.91 5.20 5.16
CA LEU A 23 -5.73 4.75 4.42
C LEU A 23 -4.65 4.29 5.39
N LEU A 24 -4.31 3.00 5.33
CA LEU A 24 -3.23 2.43 6.11
C LEU A 24 -1.90 2.59 5.36
N VAL A 25 -0.92 3.20 6.01
CA VAL A 25 0.44 3.34 5.45
C VAL A 25 1.28 2.14 5.87
N ILE A 26 1.88 1.45 4.89
CA ILE A 26 2.77 0.32 5.09
C ILE A 26 4.15 0.64 4.49
N ASP A 27 5.21 0.36 5.23
CA ASP A 27 6.59 0.49 4.77
C ASP A 27 7.01 -0.80 4.04
N ALA A 28 7.31 -0.71 2.74
CA ALA A 28 7.65 -1.85 1.90
C ALA A 28 8.95 -2.56 2.32
N THR A 29 9.81 -1.90 3.10
CA THR A 29 11.06 -2.50 3.60
C THR A 29 10.84 -3.49 4.73
N THR A 30 9.70 -3.36 5.44
CA THR A 30 9.37 -4.21 6.60
C THR A 30 8.96 -5.64 6.21
N GLY A 31 8.70 -5.90 4.93
CA GLY A 31 8.34 -7.23 4.44
C GLY A 31 7.10 -7.80 5.13
N GLN A 32 7.18 -9.05 5.60
CA GLN A 32 6.05 -9.73 6.24
C GLN A 32 5.60 -9.07 7.56
N ASN A 33 6.46 -8.33 8.24
CA ASN A 33 6.10 -7.64 9.49
C ASN A 33 5.04 -6.55 9.24
N GLY A 34 5.14 -5.84 8.11
CA GLY A 34 4.15 -4.83 7.71
C GLY A 34 2.78 -5.44 7.42
N VAL A 35 2.74 -6.68 6.92
CA VAL A 35 1.49 -7.40 6.64
C VAL A 35 0.76 -7.77 7.94
N ILE A 36 1.49 -8.25 8.94
CA ILE A 36 0.91 -8.57 10.27
C ILE A 36 0.36 -7.32 10.94
N GLN A 37 1.10 -6.21 10.91
CA GLN A 37 0.62 -4.94 11.46
C GLN A 37 -0.66 -4.47 10.77
N ALA A 38 -0.75 -4.63 9.45
CA ALA A 38 -1.94 -4.29 8.71
C ALA A 38 -3.15 -5.15 9.09
N GLU A 39 -2.92 -6.44 9.40
CA GLU A 39 -3.98 -7.35 9.83
C GLU A 39 -4.49 -7.00 11.23
N GLU A 40 -3.60 -6.59 12.13
CA GLU A 40 -3.99 -6.10 13.45
C GLU A 40 -4.72 -4.76 13.37
N PHE A 41 -4.32 -3.90 12.43
CA PHE A 41 -4.94 -2.59 12.24
C PHE A 41 -6.34 -2.68 11.64
N SER A 42 -6.54 -3.58 10.66
CA SER A 42 -7.84 -3.80 10.03
C SER A 42 -8.87 -4.40 10.99
N LYS A 43 -8.45 -5.05 12.09
CA LYS A 43 -9.34 -5.54 13.15
C LYS A 43 -9.97 -4.42 13.97
N VAL A 44 -9.47 -3.18 13.88
CA VAL A 44 -9.91 -2.08 14.76
C VAL A 44 -10.39 -0.85 14.01
N ALA A 45 -9.83 -0.59 12.83
CA ALA A 45 -10.32 0.46 11.95
C ALA A 45 -10.75 -0.16 10.63
N ASP A 46 -11.87 0.29 10.08
CA ASP A 46 -12.36 -0.11 8.76
C ASP A 46 -11.46 0.48 7.67
N VAL A 47 -10.31 -0.15 7.44
CA VAL A 47 -9.33 0.27 6.44
C VAL A 47 -9.92 0.07 5.04
N SER A 48 -10.01 1.17 4.28
CA SER A 48 -10.56 1.18 2.92
C SER A 48 -9.49 1.10 1.83
N GLY A 49 -8.23 1.34 2.18
CA GLY A 49 -7.12 1.30 1.23
C GLY A 49 -5.75 1.31 1.90
N ILE A 50 -4.73 0.94 1.13
CA ILE A 50 -3.33 0.90 1.57
C ILE A 50 -2.49 1.89 0.77
N ILE A 51 -1.56 2.55 1.45
CA ILE A 51 -0.47 3.33 0.86
C ILE A 51 0.82 2.55 1.12
N LEU A 52 1.48 2.10 0.06
CA LEU A 52 2.74 1.37 0.15
C LEU A 52 3.91 2.32 -0.06
N THR A 53 4.77 2.53 0.93
CA THR A 53 5.87 3.51 0.88
C THR A 53 7.24 2.84 0.76
N LYS A 54 8.26 3.62 0.37
CA LYS A 54 9.67 3.21 0.27
C LYS A 54 9.92 2.06 -0.72
N MET A 55 9.20 2.06 -1.83
CA MET A 55 9.37 1.03 -2.86
C MET A 55 10.69 1.16 -3.64
N ASP A 56 11.26 2.35 -3.68
CA ASP A 56 12.62 2.64 -4.19
C ASP A 56 13.72 1.94 -3.39
N SER A 57 13.48 1.75 -2.08
CA SER A 57 14.45 1.23 -1.13
C SER A 57 14.27 -0.28 -0.85
N THR A 58 13.37 -0.97 -1.57
CA THR A 58 13.08 -2.40 -1.34
C THR A 58 13.57 -3.28 -2.47
N SER A 59 14.29 -4.35 -2.13
CA SER A 59 14.57 -5.46 -3.06
C SER A 59 13.44 -6.50 -3.09
N LYS A 60 12.37 -6.29 -2.30
CA LYS A 60 11.26 -7.24 -2.09
C LYS A 60 9.98 -6.73 -2.74
N GLY A 61 9.98 -6.62 -4.07
CA GLY A 61 8.81 -6.22 -4.87
C GLY A 61 7.63 -7.21 -4.84
N GLY A 62 7.73 -8.33 -4.11
CA GLY A 62 6.60 -9.24 -3.88
C GLY A 62 5.64 -8.79 -2.76
N ILE A 63 6.00 -7.76 -1.97
CA ILE A 63 5.20 -7.37 -0.80
C ILE A 63 3.79 -6.87 -1.19
N GLY A 64 3.64 -6.19 -2.33
CA GLY A 64 2.33 -5.71 -2.80
C GLY A 64 1.35 -6.87 -3.04
N LEU A 65 1.86 -7.98 -3.60
CA LEU A 65 1.07 -9.19 -3.82
C LEU A 65 0.70 -9.88 -2.50
N ALA A 66 1.66 -9.98 -1.56
CA ALA A 66 1.41 -10.58 -0.25
C ALA A 66 0.36 -9.79 0.56
N ILE A 67 0.40 -8.46 0.50
CA ILE A 67 -0.59 -7.58 1.14
C ILE A 67 -1.98 -7.84 0.55
N LYS A 68 -2.08 -7.90 -0.79
CA LYS A 68 -3.35 -8.17 -1.46
C LYS A 68 -3.95 -9.51 -1.02
N GLU A 69 -3.15 -10.56 -0.97
CA GLU A 69 -3.58 -11.91 -0.59
C GLU A 69 -4.03 -11.97 0.87
N LEU A 70 -3.26 -11.39 1.80
CA LEU A 70 -3.54 -11.55 3.23
C LEU A 70 -4.69 -10.66 3.72
N LEU A 71 -4.78 -9.43 3.20
CA LEU A 71 -5.68 -8.40 3.74
C LEU A 71 -6.92 -8.20 2.88
N ASN A 72 -6.87 -8.59 1.61
CA ASN A 72 -7.92 -8.33 0.62
C ASN A 72 -8.33 -6.84 0.51
N ILE A 73 -7.46 -5.93 0.91
CA ILE A 73 -7.64 -4.47 0.83
C ILE A 73 -6.86 -3.95 -0.38
N PRO A 74 -7.43 -3.03 -1.20
CA PRO A 74 -6.73 -2.48 -2.35
C PRO A 74 -5.58 -1.55 -1.93
N ILE A 75 -4.44 -1.68 -2.61
CA ILE A 75 -3.39 -0.67 -2.60
C ILE A 75 -3.89 0.48 -3.49
N LYS A 76 -3.97 1.69 -2.94
CA LYS A 76 -4.45 2.88 -3.64
C LYS A 76 -3.33 3.81 -4.08
N MET A 77 -2.24 3.85 -3.32
CA MET A 77 -1.10 4.73 -3.58
C MET A 77 0.22 4.00 -3.33
N ILE A 78 1.27 4.43 -4.03
CA ILE A 78 2.63 3.91 -3.92
C ILE A 78 3.64 5.05 -3.83
N GLY A 79 4.53 4.99 -2.83
CA GLY A 79 5.64 5.92 -2.63
C GLY A 79 6.90 5.34 -3.26
N VAL A 80 7.42 6.01 -4.28
CA VAL A 80 8.55 5.55 -5.13
C VAL A 80 9.82 6.39 -4.94
N GLY A 81 9.90 7.16 -3.86
CA GLY A 81 11.04 8.01 -3.54
C GLY A 81 10.80 8.87 -2.30
N GLU A 82 11.69 9.86 -2.10
CA GLU A 82 11.72 10.72 -0.91
C GLU A 82 11.10 12.10 -1.14
N LYS A 83 10.84 12.49 -2.40
CA LYS A 83 10.32 13.81 -2.74
C LYS A 83 8.81 13.86 -2.52
N VAL A 84 8.29 15.08 -2.35
CA VAL A 84 6.85 15.33 -2.18
C VAL A 84 6.01 14.82 -3.35
N ASP A 85 6.59 14.81 -4.56
CA ASP A 85 5.92 14.38 -5.78
C ASP A 85 6.06 12.86 -6.04
N ASP A 86 6.79 12.11 -5.20
CA ASP A 86 7.07 10.68 -5.39
C ASP A 86 5.95 9.77 -4.86
N LEU A 87 4.74 10.31 -4.70
CA LEU A 87 3.55 9.54 -4.31
C LEU A 87 2.58 9.43 -5.50
N LEU A 88 2.46 8.22 -6.03
CA LEU A 88 1.67 7.94 -7.22
C LEU A 88 0.43 7.12 -6.89
N ALA A 89 -0.60 7.23 -7.73
CA ALA A 89 -1.71 6.28 -7.71
C ALA A 89 -1.20 4.88 -8.07
N PHE A 90 -1.70 3.87 -7.36
CA PHE A 90 -1.26 2.50 -7.60
C PHE A 90 -1.91 1.93 -8.86
N ASP A 91 -1.08 1.44 -9.77
CA ASP A 91 -1.47 0.70 -10.97
C ASP A 91 -0.77 -0.66 -10.92
N ILE A 92 -1.56 -1.72 -10.87
CA ILE A 92 -1.06 -3.10 -10.73
C ILE A 92 -0.30 -3.55 -11.99
N ASP A 93 -0.73 -3.13 -13.18
CA ASP A 93 -0.09 -3.54 -14.43
C ASP A 93 1.27 -2.86 -14.53
N GLN A 94 1.34 -1.56 -14.24
CA GLN A 94 2.61 -0.83 -14.17
C GLN A 94 3.54 -1.44 -13.12
N TYR A 95 3.02 -1.80 -11.95
CA TYR A 95 3.79 -2.43 -10.90
C TYR A 95 4.43 -3.75 -11.36
N ILE A 96 3.65 -4.63 -11.99
CA ILE A 96 4.14 -5.92 -12.47
C ILE A 96 5.12 -5.75 -13.64
N VAL A 97 4.88 -4.81 -14.55
CA VAL A 97 5.81 -4.49 -15.65
C VAL A 97 7.16 -4.03 -15.11
N HIS A 98 7.19 -3.08 -14.17
CA HIS A 98 8.44 -2.61 -13.57
C HIS A 98 9.14 -3.68 -12.72
N LEU A 99 8.37 -4.56 -12.08
CA LEU A 99 8.93 -5.69 -11.33
C LEU A 99 9.59 -6.74 -12.25
N SER A 100 9.06 -6.90 -13.47
CA SER A 100 9.50 -7.92 -14.44
C SER A 100 10.44 -7.41 -15.53
N SER A 101 10.64 -6.09 -15.63
CA SER A 101 11.37 -5.45 -16.73
C SER A 101 12.80 -5.99 -16.91
N GLY A 102 13.47 -6.38 -15.82
CA GLY A 102 14.84 -6.89 -15.84
C GLY A 102 15.03 -8.24 -16.56
N PHE A 103 13.97 -9.03 -16.74
CA PHE A 103 14.02 -10.29 -17.49
C PHE A 103 13.07 -10.32 -18.69
N MET A 104 12.21 -9.30 -18.85
CA MET A 104 11.32 -9.13 -20.00
C MET A 104 11.99 -8.39 -21.17
N GLN A 105 13.16 -7.77 -20.96
CA GLN A 105 14.05 -7.43 -22.07
C GLN A 105 14.70 -8.72 -22.55
N GLY A 106 14.17 -9.28 -23.64
CA GLY A 106 14.83 -10.36 -24.35
C GLY A 106 16.22 -9.93 -24.81
N ASP A 107 17.11 -10.91 -24.96
CA ASP A 107 18.42 -10.75 -25.57
C ASP A 107 18.28 -10.18 -27.00
N ASP A 108 18.13 -8.85 -27.15
CA ASP A 108 18.28 -8.14 -28.42
C ASP A 108 19.77 -7.95 -28.78
N SER A 109 20.62 -8.91 -28.37
CA SER A 109 22.01 -9.04 -28.77
C SER A 109 22.20 -10.27 -29.65
N GLU A 110 21.43 -10.34 -30.75
CA GLU A 110 21.88 -11.01 -31.97
C GLU A 110 22.37 -9.92 -32.95
N ASN A 111 23.69 -9.71 -32.97
CA ASN A 111 24.49 -9.36 -34.14
C ASN A 111 25.98 -9.58 -33.83
#